data_AF-A0A8H3IFG9-F1
#
_entry.id   AF-A0A8H3IFG9-F1
#
_cell.length_a   1.000
_cell.length_b   1.000
_cell.length_c   1.000
_cell.angle_alpha   90.00
_cell.angle_beta   90.00
_cell.angle_gamma   90.00
#
_symmetry.space_group_name_H-M   'P 1'
#
loop_
_entity.id
_entity.type
_entity.pdbx_description
1 polymer ?
#
loop_
_entity_poly.entity_id
_entity_poly.type
_entity_poly.pdbx_seq_one_letter_code
_entity_poly.pdbx_strand_id
1 'polypeptide(L)'
;MPHTLTPITQDALTDWCGTILPSQTVRHLFPSCIVRVIIQNPNDKSAEAIYFEITKIKDGTFWGTAQDTYRLSDWIGLKDGQQMTFRKEHINEIPIDWQPKAFQKAVRGLVAQAKGRGKGYSITGLRGGTAF
;
A
#
# COMPACT_ATOMS: atom_id res chain seq x y z
N MET A 1 -3.27 -12.53 -23.37
CA MET A 1 -3.79 -11.20 -23.75
C MET A 1 -3.35 -10.21 -22.67
N PRO A 2 -3.07 -8.93 -22.97
CA PRO A 2 -2.77 -7.97 -21.92
C PRO A 2 -4.05 -7.74 -21.11
N HIS A 3 -4.10 -8.28 -19.90
CA HIS A 3 -5.18 -7.99 -18.97
C HIS A 3 -5.03 -6.52 -18.56
N THR A 4 -6.04 -5.70 -18.84
CA THR A 4 -6.07 -4.32 -18.35
C THR A 4 -6.27 -4.37 -16.84
N LEU A 5 -5.16 -4.28 -16.11
CA LEU A 5 -5.16 -4.21 -14.66
C LEU A 5 -5.53 -2.81 -14.23
N THR A 6 -6.56 -2.70 -13.39
CA THR A 6 -7.01 -1.40 -12.87
C THR A 6 -6.75 -1.37 -11.36
N PRO A 7 -5.89 -0.47 -10.88
CA PRO A 7 -5.78 -0.21 -9.45
C PRO A 7 -7.12 0.30 -8.91
N ILE A 8 -7.52 -0.15 -7.73
CA ILE A 8 -8.78 0.28 -7.11
C ILE A 8 -8.52 1.27 -5.98
N THR A 9 -9.45 2.21 -5.81
CA THR A 9 -9.46 3.13 -4.66
C THR A 9 -9.75 2.36 -3.39
N GLN A 10 -9.06 2.73 -2.32
CA GLN A 10 -9.15 2.06 -1.03
C GLN A 10 -9.79 2.94 0.06
N ASP A 11 -10.35 2.29 1.09
CA ASP A 11 -11.08 2.96 2.17
C ASP A 11 -10.14 3.47 3.30
N ALA A 12 -9.01 2.80 3.56
CA ALA A 12 -8.13 3.14 4.67
C ALA A 12 -6.68 2.67 4.49
N LEU A 13 -5.73 3.62 4.48
CA LEU A 13 -4.30 3.36 4.38
C LEU A 13 -3.77 2.65 5.63
N THR A 14 -3.10 1.52 5.48
CA THR A 14 -2.55 0.75 6.61
C THR A 14 -1.04 0.57 6.55
N ASP A 15 -0.44 0.24 7.69
CA ASP A 15 0.87 -0.39 7.79
C ASP A 15 0.71 -1.92 7.71
N TRP A 16 1.80 -2.64 7.45
CA TRP A 16 1.85 -4.12 7.43
C TRP A 16 1.26 -4.75 8.69
N CYS A 17 1.45 -4.11 9.84
CA CYS A 17 0.93 -4.57 11.13
C CYS A 17 -0.55 -4.19 11.41
N GLY A 18 -1.31 -3.75 10.39
CA GLY A 18 -2.73 -3.41 10.53
C GLY A 18 -3.02 -2.06 11.22
N THR A 19 -2.00 -1.23 11.42
CA THR A 19 -2.17 0.14 11.94
C THR A 19 -2.74 1.04 10.84
N ILE A 20 -3.87 1.70 11.08
CA ILE A 20 -4.40 2.70 10.14
C ILE A 20 -3.49 3.93 10.19
N LEU A 21 -2.90 4.26 9.04
CA LEU A 21 -1.98 5.38 8.86
C LEU A 21 -2.77 6.65 8.49
N PRO A 22 -2.32 7.83 8.95
CA PRO A 22 -2.87 9.09 8.48
C PRO A 22 -2.65 9.24 6.97
N SER A 23 -3.63 9.78 6.24
CA SER A 23 -3.51 10.01 4.78
C SER A 23 -2.33 10.92 4.41
N GLN A 24 -1.87 11.75 5.35
CA GLN A 24 -0.68 12.59 5.21
C GLN A 24 0.61 11.79 5.02
N THR A 25 0.66 10.53 5.46
CA THR A 25 1.82 9.64 5.30
C THR A 25 2.25 9.51 3.83
N VAL A 26 1.29 9.48 2.90
CA VAL A 26 1.54 9.42 1.44
C VAL A 26 2.36 10.62 0.94
N ARG A 27 2.23 11.80 1.57
CA ARG A 27 2.97 13.01 1.16
C ARG A 27 4.48 12.89 1.34
N HIS A 28 4.92 11.90 2.11
CA HIS A 28 6.33 11.63 2.37
C HIS A 28 6.90 10.56 1.44
N LEU A 29 6.12 9.99 0.52
CA LEU A 29 6.61 9.00 -0.44
C LEU A 29 7.58 9.67 -1.43
N PHE A 30 8.64 8.95 -1.76
CA PHE A 30 9.65 9.32 -2.76
C PHE A 30 10.13 8.06 -3.50
N PRO A 31 10.91 8.19 -4.58
CA PRO A 31 11.50 7.01 -5.24
C PRO A 31 12.27 6.11 -4.26
N SER A 32 12.19 4.79 -4.43
CA SER A 32 12.65 3.73 -3.50
C SER A 32 11.73 3.45 -2.30
N CYS A 33 10.63 4.18 -2.13
CA CYS A 33 9.60 3.76 -1.17
C CYS A 33 8.81 2.56 -1.70
N ILE A 34 8.44 1.64 -0.81
CA ILE A 34 7.63 0.47 -1.14
C ILE A 34 6.17 0.74 -0.76
N VAL A 35 5.23 0.43 -1.63
CA VAL A 35 3.80 0.58 -1.37
C VAL A 35 3.06 -0.64 -1.84
N ARG A 36 1.95 -0.97 -1.19
CA ARG A 36 1.03 -2.00 -1.67
C ARG A 36 -0.14 -1.34 -2.38
N VAL A 37 -0.52 -1.90 -3.51
CA VAL A 37 -1.62 -1.43 -4.36
C VAL A 37 -2.54 -2.60 -4.64
N ILE A 38 -3.85 -2.40 -4.46
CA ILE A 38 -4.84 -3.40 -4.83
C ILE A 38 -5.19 -3.24 -6.29
N ILE A 39 -5.10 -4.34 -7.03
CA ILE A 39 -5.38 -4.44 -8.45
C ILE A 39 -6.57 -5.37 -8.64
N GLN A 40 -7.53 -4.94 -9.44
CA GLN A 40 -8.71 -5.74 -9.75
C GLN A 40 -8.66 -6.28 -11.19
N ASN A 41 -9.07 -7.54 -11.35
CA ASN A 41 -9.39 -8.13 -12.64
C ASN A 41 -10.70 -7.54 -13.15
N PRO A 42 -10.72 -6.89 -14.33
CA PRO A 42 -11.96 -6.33 -14.88
C PRO A 42 -12.99 -7.42 -15.26
N ASN A 43 -12.55 -8.67 -15.47
CA ASN A 43 -13.41 -9.74 -16.00
C ASN A 43 -14.25 -10.43 -14.92
N ASP A 44 -13.63 -10.80 -13.80
CA ASP A 44 -14.27 -11.59 -12.73
C ASP A 44 -14.34 -10.86 -11.38
N LYS A 45 -13.86 -9.61 -11.33
CA LYS A 45 -13.79 -8.76 -10.14
C LYS A 45 -12.91 -9.29 -9.02
N SER A 46 -12.15 -10.36 -9.23
CA SER A 46 -11.11 -10.80 -8.30
C SER A 46 -10.07 -9.68 -8.12
N ALA A 47 -9.45 -9.62 -6.95
CA ALA A 47 -8.48 -8.60 -6.61
C ALA A 47 -7.30 -9.18 -5.87
N GLU A 48 -6.14 -8.57 -6.07
CA GLU A 48 -4.90 -8.94 -5.40
C GLU A 48 -4.12 -7.68 -5.03
N ALA A 49 -3.33 -7.78 -3.96
CA ALA A 49 -2.60 -6.64 -3.43
C ALA A 49 -1.11 -6.86 -3.62
N ILE A 50 -0.52 -6.08 -4.53
CA ILE A 50 0.86 -6.22 -5.00
C ILE A 50 1.72 -5.10 -4.46
N TYR A 51 2.95 -5.44 -4.07
CA TYR A 51 3.96 -4.46 -3.70
C TYR A 51 4.67 -3.86 -4.90
N PHE A 52 4.84 -2.55 -4.86
CA PHE A 52 5.56 -1.77 -5.84
C PHE A 52 6.64 -0.94 -5.14
N GLU A 53 7.85 -0.96 -5.68
CA GLU A 53 8.85 0.05 -5.37
C GLU A 53 8.61 1.25 -6.29
N ILE A 54 8.40 2.43 -5.71
CA ILE A 54 8.19 3.66 -6.45
C ILE A 54 9.49 4.03 -7.16
N THR A 55 9.45 4.21 -8.46
CA THR A 55 10.61 4.66 -9.25
C THR A 55 10.54 6.13 -9.62
N LYS A 56 9.32 6.69 -9.68
CA LYS A 56 9.09 8.09 -10.03
C LYS A 56 7.77 8.59 -9.46
N ILE A 57 7.74 9.87 -9.10
CA ILE A 57 6.51 10.59 -8.74
C ILE A 57 6.48 11.89 -9.54
N LYS A 58 5.37 12.15 -10.22
CA LYS A 58 5.16 13.39 -10.99
C LYS A 58 3.67 13.70 -11.08
N ASP A 59 3.28 14.92 -10.74
CA ASP A 59 1.89 15.42 -10.86
C ASP A 59 0.86 14.49 -10.21
N GLY A 60 1.20 13.95 -9.02
CA GLY A 60 0.39 13.00 -8.26
C GLY A 60 0.26 11.61 -8.91
N THR A 61 1.05 11.31 -9.94
CA THR A 61 1.17 9.98 -10.55
C THR A 61 2.40 9.30 -9.99
N PHE A 62 2.25 8.04 -9.62
CA PHE A 62 3.31 7.17 -9.14
C PHE A 62 3.62 6.15 -10.23
N TRP A 63 4.90 5.99 -10.53
CA TRP A 63 5.39 4.85 -11.30
C TRP A 63 6.02 3.89 -10.29
N GLY A 64 5.60 2.64 -10.35
CA GLY A 64 6.11 1.60 -9.48
C GLY A 64 6.58 0.39 -10.27
N THR A 65 7.64 -0.25 -9.80
CA THR A 65 8.13 -1.54 -10.28
C THR A 65 7.60 -2.63 -9.37
N ALA A 66 6.90 -3.62 -9.95
CA ALA A 66 6.35 -4.74 -9.20
C ALA A 66 7.46 -5.55 -8.52
N GLN A 67 7.32 -5.77 -7.22
CA GLN A 67 8.27 -6.53 -6.42
C GLN A 67 7.89 -8.01 -6.36
N ASP A 68 8.90 -8.86 -6.25
CA ASP A 68 8.74 -10.29 -5.97
C ASP A 68 8.23 -10.45 -4.54
N THR A 69 6.91 -10.59 -4.42
CA THR A 69 6.20 -10.74 -3.17
C THR A 69 5.12 -11.78 -3.38
N TYR A 70 4.74 -12.50 -2.33
CA TYR A 70 3.80 -13.63 -2.41
C TYR A 70 2.55 -13.28 -3.22
N ARG A 71 2.49 -13.81 -4.45
CA ARG A 71 1.33 -13.67 -5.34
C ARG A 71 0.44 -14.89 -5.20
N LEU A 72 -0.85 -14.64 -5.07
CA LEU A 72 -1.85 -15.70 -4.93
C LEU A 72 -2.33 -16.18 -6.29
N SER A 73 -2.17 -15.40 -7.37
CA SER A 73 -2.68 -15.80 -8.66
C SER A 73 -1.92 -15.33 -9.90
N ASP A 74 -1.77 -16.25 -10.85
CA ASP A 74 -1.14 -16.00 -12.14
C ASP A 74 -1.99 -15.14 -13.08
N TRP A 75 -3.31 -14.97 -12.81
CA TRP A 75 -4.21 -14.23 -13.71
C TRP A 75 -3.82 -12.77 -13.88
N ILE A 76 -3.11 -12.20 -12.91
CA ILE A 76 -2.67 -10.81 -12.95
C ILE A 76 -1.77 -10.56 -14.16
N GLY A 77 -0.94 -11.53 -14.54
CA GLY A 77 -0.03 -11.36 -15.68
C GLY A 77 1.00 -10.23 -15.52
N LEU A 78 1.05 -9.55 -14.38
CA LEU A 78 2.09 -8.62 -13.97
C LEU A 78 3.28 -9.42 -13.46
N LYS A 79 4.43 -9.26 -14.13
CA LYS A 79 5.67 -9.94 -13.75
C LYS A 79 6.48 -9.06 -12.81
N ASP A 80 7.39 -9.68 -12.06
CA ASP A 80 8.37 -8.95 -11.26
C ASP A 80 9.22 -8.07 -12.17
N GLY A 81 9.53 -6.86 -11.70
CA GLY A 81 10.25 -5.87 -12.50
C GLY A 81 9.37 -5.11 -13.51
N GLN A 82 8.11 -5.52 -13.73
CA GLN A 82 7.22 -4.80 -14.62
C GLN A 82 6.76 -3.48 -13.99
N GLN A 83 6.72 -2.42 -14.80
CA GLN A 83 6.25 -1.10 -14.34
C GLN A 83 4.74 -0.95 -14.50
N MET A 84 4.15 -0.25 -13.53
CA MET A 84 2.76 0.18 -13.56
C MET A 84 2.64 1.61 -13.00
N THR A 85 1.63 2.34 -13.47
CA THR A 85 1.29 3.65 -12.92
C THR A 85 0.05 3.58 -12.03
N PHE A 86 0.04 4.35 -10.95
CA PHE A 86 -1.11 4.48 -10.06
C PHE A 86 -1.16 5.86 -9.39
N ARG A 87 -2.25 6.13 -8.66
CA ARG A 87 -2.48 7.35 -7.89
C ARG A 87 -2.43 7.02 -6.39
N LYS A 88 -2.35 8.06 -5.56
CA LYS A 88 -2.25 7.89 -4.10
C LYS A 88 -3.45 7.14 -3.51
N GLU A 89 -4.63 7.36 -4.06
CA GLU A 89 -5.89 6.75 -3.65
C GLU A 89 -5.92 5.23 -3.88
N HIS A 90 -5.01 4.71 -4.72
CA HIS A 90 -4.88 3.27 -4.98
C HIS A 90 -3.90 2.57 -4.03
N ILE A 91 -3.12 3.33 -3.26
CA ILE A 91 -2.15 2.77 -2.30
C ILE A 91 -2.91 2.34 -1.06
N ASN A 92 -2.98 1.04 -0.78
CA ASN A 92 -3.67 0.50 0.39
C ASN A 92 -2.77 0.29 1.60
N GLU A 93 -1.47 0.10 1.37
CA GLU A 93 -0.53 -0.16 2.46
C GLU A 93 0.83 0.52 2.23
N ILE A 94 1.43 1.00 3.31
CA ILE A 94 2.83 1.45 3.35
C ILE A 94 3.52 0.69 4.48
N PRO A 95 4.24 -0.40 4.19
CA PRO A 95 4.93 -1.19 5.20
C PRO A 95 6.08 -0.37 5.80
N ILE A 96 5.89 0.24 6.96
CA ILE A 96 6.79 1.26 7.54
C ILE A 96 8.20 0.69 7.75
N ASP A 97 8.28 -0.55 8.22
CA ASP A 97 9.55 -1.19 8.55
C ASP A 97 10.40 -1.54 7.31
N TRP A 98 9.77 -1.65 6.13
CA TRP A 98 10.46 -1.92 4.86
C TRP A 98 10.97 -0.65 4.18
N GLN A 99 10.59 0.53 4.68
CA GLN A 99 10.92 1.80 4.03
C GLN A 99 12.37 2.22 4.25
N PRO A 100 12.93 3.06 3.36
CA PRO A 100 14.18 3.74 3.63
C PRO A 100 14.13 4.52 4.95
N LYS A 101 15.26 4.60 5.67
CA LYS A 101 15.33 5.28 6.98
C LYS A 101 14.88 6.74 6.95
N ALA A 102 15.12 7.42 5.83
CA ALA A 102 14.65 8.80 5.62
C ALA A 102 13.12 8.90 5.71
N PHE A 103 12.40 7.96 5.07
CA PHE A 103 10.94 7.88 5.15
C PHE A 103 10.50 7.60 6.59
N GLN A 104 11.05 6.55 7.21
CA GLN A 104 10.71 6.16 8.59
C GLN A 104 10.85 7.35 9.56
N LYS A 105 11.93 8.14 9.42
CA LYS A 105 12.16 9.33 10.23
C LYS A 105 11.12 10.42 9.96
N ALA A 106 10.78 10.68 8.70
CA ALA A 106 9.81 11.71 8.31
C ALA A 106 8.40 11.42 8.85
N VAL A 107 7.99 10.14 8.87
CA VAL A 107 6.63 9.75 9.27
C VAL A 107 6.51 9.31 10.73
N ARG A 108 7.62 9.22 11.48
CA ARG A 108 7.64 8.72 12.86
C ARG A 108 6.60 9.37 13.76
N GLY A 109 6.45 10.69 13.68
CA GLY A 109 5.46 11.43 14.47
C GLY A 109 4.02 11.07 14.10
N LEU A 110 3.73 10.93 12.80
CA LEU A 110 2.42 10.52 12.28
C LEU A 110 2.06 9.10 12.73
N VAL A 111 3.03 8.17 12.62
CA VAL A 111 2.86 6.77 13.03
C VAL A 111 2.66 6.65 14.54
N ALA A 112 3.43 7.39 15.34
CA ALA A 112 3.28 7.40 16.80
C ALA A 112 1.90 7.93 17.23
N GLN A 113 1.42 9.00 16.59
CA GLN A 113 0.07 9.52 16.83
C GLN A 113 -1.01 8.50 16.44
N ALA A 114 -0.83 7.79 15.33
CA ALA A 114 -1.77 6.76 14.88
C ALA A 114 -1.85 5.58 15.85
N LYS A 115 -0.70 5.09 16.34
CA LYS A 115 -0.63 4.03 17.35
C LYS A 115 -1.21 4.47 18.69
N GLY A 116 -0.92 5.70 19.13
CA GLY A 116 -1.45 6.27 20.38
C GLY A 116 -2.96 6.54 20.37
N ARG A 117 -3.60 6.62 19.19
CA ARG A 117 -5.04 6.80 19.02
C ARG A 117 -5.84 5.49 18.90
N GLY A 118 -5.19 4.34 19.04
CA GLY A 118 -5.84 3.06 19.34
C GLY A 118 -7.02 2.68 18.44
N LYS A 119 -6.77 2.46 17.14
CA LYS A 119 -7.66 1.67 16.26
C LYS A 119 -6.84 0.81 15.30
N GLY A 120 -5.86 0.06 15.85
CA GLY A 120 -5.18 -0.98 15.08
C GLY A 120 -6.10 -2.18 14.94
N TYR A 121 -6.28 -2.70 13.73
CA TYR A 121 -6.86 -4.02 13.56
C TYR A 121 -5.80 -5.05 13.96
N SER A 122 -6.09 -5.85 14.98
CA SER A 122 -5.28 -7.05 15.23
C SER A 122 -5.46 -8.01 14.04
N ILE A 123 -4.39 -8.68 13.62
CA ILE A 123 -4.32 -9.58 12.46
C ILE A 123 -5.35 -10.74 12.54
N THR A 124 -6.06 -10.89 13.66
CA THR A 124 -7.15 -11.86 13.87
C THR A 124 -8.57 -11.30 13.69
N GLY A 125 -8.75 -10.09 13.14
CA GLY A 125 -10.09 -9.59 12.80
C GLY A 125 -11.00 -9.26 14.00
N LEU A 126 -10.43 -9.15 15.22
CA LEU A 126 -11.17 -8.73 16.39
C LEU A 126 -11.00 -7.22 16.59
N ARG A 127 -12.11 -6.49 16.50
CA ARG A 127 -12.23 -5.12 17.04
C ARG A 127 -11.85 -5.18 18.52
N GLY A 128 -10.74 -4.54 18.89
CA GLY A 128 -10.46 -4.21 20.28
C GLY A 128 -11.51 -3.22 20.76
N GLY A 129 -12.63 -3.73 21.27
CA GLY A 129 -13.62 -2.95 21.98
C GLY A 129 -12.98 -2.39 23.24
N THR A 130 -12.97 -1.06 23.37
CA THR A 130 -12.74 -0.38 24.63
C THR A 130 -13.81 -0.82 25.62
N ALA A 131 -13.43 -1.64 26.61
CA ALA A 131 -14.16 -1.76 27.84
C ALA A 131 -13.82 -0.54 28.70
N PHE A 132 -14.82 0.30 28.95
CA PHE A 132 -14.92 1.16 30.12
C PHE A 132 -16.18 0.73 30.88
#